data_AF-A0A938JES2-F1
#
_entry.id   AF-A0A938JES2-F1
#
_cell.length_a   1.000
_cell.length_b   1.000
_cell.length_c   1.000
_cell.angle_alpha   90.00
_cell.angle_beta   90.00
_cell.angle_gamma   90.00
#
_symmetry.space_group_name_H-M   'P 1'
#
loop_
_entity.id
_entity.type
_entity.pdbx_description
1 polymer ?
#
loop_
_entity_poly.entity_id
_entity_poly.type
_entity_poly.pdbx_seq_one_letter_code
_entity_poly.pdbx_strand_id
1 'polypeptide(L)'
;KSRRIPHNLMLDLSATVKKAKGIGAVKDIGLTFSETAPAGGKKTTTFKAKWPASSVSGKWNGSGWAIALDNKAQKDKATGNAVVAQTVVVQLVTQTLSGQGDKFGGRTPKIKTIGSGKAFILRDGQRYDAEWSRPSGASGTSFTVNGEVVPFDVGQAWFLLVPNDSKGKYSFK
;
A
#
# COMPACT_ATOMS: atom_id res chain seq x y z
N LYS A 1 0.37 -29.63 -4.00
CA LYS A 1 1.27 -29.06 -2.97
C LYS A 1 2.69 -28.96 -3.57
N SER A 2 3.10 -27.81 -4.12
CA SER A 2 4.35 -27.67 -4.91
C SER A 2 5.25 -26.49 -4.50
N ARG A 3 5.05 -25.90 -3.32
CA ARG A 3 5.88 -24.79 -2.84
C ARG A 3 6.99 -25.31 -1.93
N ARG A 4 8.22 -24.81 -2.13
CA ARG A 4 9.40 -25.13 -1.31
C ARG A 4 9.43 -24.28 -0.04
N ILE A 5 9.94 -24.84 1.06
CA ILE A 5 10.31 -24.08 2.26
C ILE A 5 11.33 -22.99 1.85
N PRO A 6 11.21 -21.74 2.35
CA PRO A 6 10.27 -21.28 3.38
C PRO A 6 8.94 -20.69 2.85
N HIS A 7 8.64 -20.79 1.55
CA HIS A 7 7.49 -20.12 0.92
C HIS A 7 6.21 -20.98 0.87
N ASN A 8 6.06 -21.94 1.78
CA ASN A 8 4.97 -22.91 1.78
C ASN A 8 4.06 -22.84 3.02
N LEU A 9 4.33 -21.93 3.96
CA LEU A 9 3.46 -21.67 5.10
C LEU A 9 2.25 -20.83 4.65
N MET A 10 1.05 -21.38 4.80
CA MET A 10 -0.22 -20.71 4.49
C MET A 10 -1.18 -20.87 5.66
N LEU A 11 -2.06 -19.90 5.88
CA LEU A 11 -3.09 -19.91 6.91
C LEU A 11 -4.47 -19.96 6.25
N ASP A 12 -5.38 -20.78 6.80
CA ASP A 12 -6.81 -20.67 6.53
C ASP A 12 -7.43 -19.68 7.53
N LEU A 13 -7.74 -18.47 7.06
CA LEU A 13 -8.26 -17.41 7.92
C LEU A 13 -9.62 -17.79 8.55
N SER A 14 -10.53 -18.37 7.78
CA SER A 14 -11.87 -18.76 8.24
C SER A 14 -11.80 -19.81 9.36
N ALA A 15 -10.94 -20.82 9.20
CA ALA A 15 -10.71 -21.81 10.23
C ALA A 15 -10.00 -21.24 11.48
N THR A 16 -9.10 -20.28 11.26
CA THR A 16 -8.30 -19.68 12.35
C THR A 16 -9.14 -18.73 13.21
N VAL A 17 -9.95 -17.87 12.59
CA VAL A 17 -10.84 -16.92 13.29
C VAL A 17 -11.81 -17.66 14.20
N LYS A 18 -12.37 -18.80 13.77
CA LYS A 18 -13.24 -19.64 14.61
C LYS A 18 -12.60 -20.15 15.90
N LYS A 19 -11.27 -20.26 15.93
CA LYS A 19 -10.50 -20.77 17.08
C LYS A 19 -9.87 -19.65 17.93
N ALA A 20 -9.87 -18.42 17.43
CA ALA A 20 -9.24 -17.30 18.10
C ALA A 20 -10.00 -16.92 19.38
N LYS A 21 -9.25 -16.70 20.46
CA LYS A 21 -9.77 -16.22 21.75
C LYS A 21 -9.17 -14.86 22.04
N GLY A 22 -9.86 -14.02 22.81
CA GLY A 22 -9.37 -12.69 23.20
C GLY A 22 -9.30 -11.68 22.05
N ILE A 23 -10.16 -11.81 21.04
CA ILE A 23 -10.24 -10.82 19.95
C ILE A 23 -10.87 -9.54 20.51
N GLY A 24 -10.14 -8.43 20.43
CA GLY A 24 -10.63 -7.11 20.83
C GLY A 24 -11.66 -6.53 19.86
N ALA A 25 -12.35 -5.47 20.29
CA ALA A 25 -13.27 -4.73 19.43
C ALA A 25 -12.55 -4.09 18.23
N VAL A 26 -13.27 -3.99 17.11
CA VAL A 26 -12.81 -3.23 15.94
C VAL A 26 -12.63 -1.78 16.35
N LYS A 27 -11.50 -1.19 15.95
CA LYS A 27 -11.21 0.22 16.14
C LYS A 27 -11.25 0.91 14.79
N ASP A 28 -11.85 2.08 14.76
CA ASP A 28 -11.74 2.95 13.59
C ASP A 28 -10.28 3.35 13.39
N ILE A 29 -9.81 3.21 12.16
CA ILE A 29 -8.45 3.53 11.73
C ILE A 29 -8.39 4.88 10.99
N GLY A 30 -9.51 5.58 10.86
CA GLY A 30 -9.60 6.94 10.32
C GLY A 30 -9.57 7.04 8.80
N LEU A 31 -9.73 5.93 8.07
CA LEU A 31 -9.88 5.95 6.62
C LEU A 31 -11.35 6.21 6.26
N THR A 32 -11.59 7.22 5.42
CA THR A 32 -12.91 7.52 4.87
C THR A 32 -13.04 6.98 3.44
N PHE A 33 -14.27 6.67 3.03
CA PHE A 33 -14.56 6.10 1.72
C PHE A 33 -15.70 6.86 1.04
N SER A 34 -15.62 6.98 -0.28
CA SER A 34 -16.63 7.64 -1.11
C SER A 34 -16.58 7.08 -2.52
N GLU A 35 -17.75 6.72 -3.07
CA GLU A 35 -17.92 6.36 -4.49
C GLU A 35 -17.59 7.54 -5.43
N THR A 36 -17.73 8.77 -4.94
CA THR A 36 -17.40 9.98 -5.71
C THR A 36 -15.98 10.41 -5.42
N ALA A 37 -15.17 10.54 -6.47
CA ALA A 37 -13.81 11.08 -6.41
C ALA A 37 -13.83 12.57 -6.03
N PRO A 38 -12.96 13.05 -5.12
CA PRO A 38 -12.86 14.46 -4.81
C PRO A 38 -12.33 15.27 -6.00
N ALA A 39 -12.63 16.56 -6.05
CA ALA A 39 -12.09 17.46 -7.07
C ALA A 39 -10.56 17.63 -6.96
N GLY A 40 -9.93 18.16 -8.00
CA GLY A 40 -8.49 18.48 -8.01
C GLY A 40 -7.55 17.32 -8.32
N GLY A 41 -8.09 16.16 -8.73
CA GLY A 41 -7.31 15.03 -9.19
C GLY A 41 -6.60 15.31 -10.52
N LYS A 42 -5.35 14.85 -10.65
CA LYS A 42 -4.58 14.91 -11.90
C LYS A 42 -4.78 13.61 -12.66
N LYS A 43 -5.26 13.66 -13.90
CA LYS A 43 -5.43 12.48 -14.76
C LYS A 43 -4.14 11.65 -14.78
N THR A 44 -4.26 10.37 -14.47
CA THR A 44 -3.14 9.42 -14.41
C THR A 44 -3.63 8.06 -14.89
N THR A 45 -2.92 7.47 -15.84
CA THR A 45 -3.24 6.18 -16.45
C THR A 45 -2.32 5.07 -15.96
N THR A 46 -1.13 5.42 -15.46
CA THR A 46 -0.17 4.45 -14.90
C THR A 46 0.58 5.01 -13.71
N PHE A 47 1.01 4.12 -12.82
CA PHE A 47 1.99 4.43 -11.79
C PHE A 47 3.07 3.35 -11.73
N LYS A 48 4.23 3.73 -11.19
CA LYS A 48 5.29 2.80 -10.81
C LYS A 48 5.96 3.29 -9.54
N ALA A 49 6.14 2.39 -8.59
CA ALA A 49 7.00 2.54 -7.41
C ALA A 49 8.11 1.50 -7.48
N LYS A 50 9.34 1.88 -7.14
CA LYS A 50 10.53 1.04 -7.22
C LYS A 50 11.37 1.20 -5.96
N TRP A 51 11.78 0.06 -5.42
CA TRP A 51 12.79 -0.11 -4.39
C TRP A 51 14.06 -0.69 -5.02
N PRO A 52 15.19 -0.81 -4.31
CA PRO A 52 16.43 -1.33 -4.88
C PRO A 52 16.28 -2.68 -5.59
N ALA A 53 15.48 -3.59 -5.03
CA ALA A 53 15.35 -4.97 -5.51
C ALA A 53 13.93 -5.34 -6.02
N SER A 54 12.99 -4.41 -6.05
CA SER A 54 11.60 -4.71 -6.44
C SER A 54 10.87 -3.50 -7.03
N SER A 55 9.76 -3.76 -7.69
CA SER A 55 8.85 -2.72 -8.17
C SER A 55 7.40 -3.16 -8.12
N VAL A 56 6.53 -2.19 -7.84
CA VAL A 56 5.07 -2.31 -7.98
C VAL A 56 4.64 -1.28 -9.01
N SER A 57 3.78 -1.67 -9.94
CA SER A 57 3.19 -0.77 -10.91
C SER A 57 1.72 -1.09 -11.10
N GLY A 58 0.96 -0.14 -11.63
CA GLY A 58 -0.40 -0.39 -12.04
C GLY A 58 -0.80 0.44 -13.24
N LYS A 59 -1.77 -0.08 -13.99
CA LYS A 59 -2.42 0.59 -15.11
C LYS A 59 -3.90 0.70 -14.79
N TRP A 60 -4.47 1.89 -14.96
CA TRP A 60 -5.90 2.09 -14.87
C TRP A 60 -6.60 1.34 -16.00
N ASN A 61 -7.60 0.51 -15.66
CA ASN A 61 -8.33 -0.31 -16.63
C ASN A 61 -9.75 0.20 -16.92
N GLY A 62 -10.12 1.38 -16.40
CA GLY A 62 -11.48 1.94 -16.47
C GLY A 62 -12.32 1.69 -15.23
N SER A 63 -11.95 0.71 -14.40
CA SER A 63 -12.69 0.30 -13.19
C SER A 63 -11.82 0.17 -11.94
N GLY A 64 -10.49 0.26 -12.09
CA GLY A 64 -9.51 0.04 -11.03
C GLY A 64 -8.07 0.00 -11.57
N TRP A 65 -7.10 -0.07 -10.67
CA TRP A 65 -5.68 -0.20 -10.97
C TRP A 65 -5.27 -1.68 -11.04
N ALA A 66 -5.02 -2.19 -12.25
CA ALA A 66 -4.50 -3.55 -12.42
C ALA A 66 -3.04 -3.63 -11.96
N ILE A 67 -2.77 -4.40 -10.89
CA ILE A 67 -1.49 -4.44 -10.19
C ILE A 67 -0.50 -5.40 -10.89
N ALA A 68 0.75 -4.96 -10.99
CA ALA A 68 1.89 -5.79 -11.39
C ALA A 68 3.04 -5.66 -10.38
N LEU A 69 3.67 -6.78 -10.06
CA LEU A 69 4.90 -6.85 -9.27
C LEU A 69 6.04 -7.27 -10.18
N ASP A 70 7.15 -6.54 -10.17
CA ASP A 70 8.32 -6.78 -11.02
C ASP A 70 7.97 -6.95 -12.50
N ASN A 71 7.07 -6.09 -12.97
CA ASN A 71 6.48 -6.05 -14.32
C ASN A 71 5.66 -7.30 -14.69
N LYS A 72 5.26 -8.13 -13.72
CA LYS A 72 4.36 -9.27 -13.92
C LYS A 72 2.99 -9.00 -13.33
N ALA A 73 1.97 -9.05 -14.17
CA ALA A 73 0.57 -8.89 -13.75
C ALA A 73 0.24 -9.86 -12.61
N GLN A 74 -0.36 -9.33 -11.54
CA GLN A 74 -0.73 -10.12 -10.38
C GLN A 74 -2.09 -10.75 -10.55
N LYS A 75 -2.17 -12.01 -10.11
CA LYS A 75 -3.42 -12.76 -10.04
C LYS A 75 -3.57 -13.38 -8.67
N ASP A 76 -4.78 -13.36 -8.16
CA ASP A 76 -5.14 -14.18 -7.01
C ASP A 76 -5.04 -15.66 -7.42
N LYS A 77 -4.31 -16.47 -6.63
CA LYS A 77 -4.06 -17.86 -6.99
C LYS A 77 -5.29 -18.77 -6.80
N ALA A 78 -6.19 -18.43 -5.88
CA ALA A 78 -7.38 -19.20 -5.58
C ALA A 78 -8.47 -18.95 -6.63
N THR A 79 -8.65 -17.71 -7.07
CA THR A 79 -9.69 -17.35 -8.04
C THR A 79 -9.19 -17.25 -9.48
N GLY A 80 -7.89 -17.04 -9.69
CA GLY A 80 -7.30 -16.78 -11.01
C GLY A 80 -7.53 -15.35 -11.53
N ASN A 81 -8.30 -14.54 -10.80
CA ASN A 81 -8.64 -13.18 -11.20
C ASN A 81 -7.45 -12.24 -11.07
N ALA A 82 -7.41 -11.20 -11.90
CA ALA A 82 -6.43 -10.13 -11.78
C ALA A 82 -6.59 -9.40 -10.44
N VAL A 83 -5.46 -9.04 -9.82
CA VAL A 83 -5.48 -8.17 -8.64
C VAL A 83 -5.68 -6.73 -9.11
N VAL A 84 -6.79 -6.13 -8.69
CA VAL A 84 -7.19 -4.77 -9.06
C VAL A 84 -7.45 -3.97 -7.79
N ALA A 85 -6.71 -2.87 -7.61
CA ALA A 85 -6.89 -1.97 -6.49
C ALA A 85 -7.76 -0.77 -6.88
N GLN A 86 -8.69 -0.37 -6.02
CA GLN A 86 -9.46 0.86 -6.24
C GLN A 86 -8.72 2.10 -5.80
N THR A 87 -8.02 1.99 -4.67
CA THR A 87 -7.11 3.02 -4.21
C THR A 87 -5.69 2.48 -4.10
N VAL A 88 -4.72 3.23 -4.62
CA VAL A 88 -3.29 2.98 -4.37
C VAL A 88 -2.71 4.21 -3.69
N VAL A 89 -2.03 4.01 -2.57
CA VAL A 89 -1.32 5.05 -1.83
C VAL A 89 0.17 4.82 -1.99
N VAL A 90 0.88 5.77 -2.58
CA VAL A 90 2.34 5.84 -2.52
C VAL A 90 2.70 6.75 -1.36
N GLN A 91 3.05 6.18 -0.21
CA GLN A 91 3.39 6.91 1.00
C GLN A 91 4.91 7.03 1.11
N LEU A 92 5.43 8.27 1.06
CA LEU A 92 6.86 8.50 1.20
C LEU A 92 7.26 8.48 2.67
N VAL A 93 8.19 7.59 3.02
CA VAL A 93 8.58 7.30 4.39
C VAL A 93 10.09 7.30 4.56
N THR A 94 10.55 7.61 5.77
CA THR A 94 11.96 7.44 6.12
C THR A 94 12.25 5.98 6.40
N GLN A 95 13.25 5.44 5.70
CA GLN A 95 13.77 4.10 5.94
C GLN A 95 15.17 4.19 6.54
N THR A 96 15.34 3.54 7.70
CA THR A 96 16.62 3.46 8.42
C THR A 96 17.06 2.01 8.53
N LEU A 97 18.28 1.78 8.98
CA LEU A 97 18.72 0.44 9.38
C LEU A 97 18.13 0.12 10.75
N SER A 98 17.57 -1.08 10.91
CA SER A 98 17.00 -1.52 12.19
C SER A 98 18.06 -1.86 13.25
N GLY A 99 19.34 -1.95 12.88
CA GLY A 99 20.40 -2.55 13.70
C GLY A 99 20.40 -4.08 13.67
N GLN A 100 19.36 -4.70 13.12
CA GLN A 100 19.27 -6.15 12.90
C GLN A 100 19.79 -6.50 11.51
N GLY A 101 20.41 -7.67 11.38
CA GLY A 101 20.87 -8.19 10.11
C GLY A 101 21.04 -9.70 10.15
N ASP A 102 21.09 -10.32 8.98
CA ASP A 102 21.42 -11.74 8.87
C ASP A 102 22.94 -11.97 8.95
N LYS A 103 23.32 -13.23 9.18
CA LYS A 103 24.71 -13.67 9.25
C LYS A 103 25.49 -13.51 7.92
N PHE A 104 24.80 -13.19 6.83
CA PHE A 104 25.37 -12.99 5.50
C PHE A 104 25.48 -11.50 5.12
N GLY A 105 25.25 -10.58 6.07
CA GLY A 105 25.41 -9.14 5.88
C GLY A 105 24.16 -8.41 5.38
N GLY A 106 23.03 -9.12 5.22
CA GLY A 106 21.74 -8.52 4.87
C GLY A 106 21.22 -7.69 6.04
N ARG A 107 21.16 -6.36 5.87
CA ARG A 107 20.67 -5.46 6.93
C ARG A 107 19.15 -5.32 6.83
N THR A 108 18.44 -5.51 7.94
CA THR A 108 16.99 -5.41 7.98
C THR A 108 16.57 -3.94 7.99
N PRO A 109 15.74 -3.48 7.04
CA PRO A 109 15.25 -2.11 7.04
C PRO A 109 14.21 -1.88 8.14
N LYS A 110 14.26 -0.70 8.75
CA LYS A 110 13.24 -0.17 9.66
C LYS A 110 12.52 0.98 8.97
N ILE A 111 11.21 0.83 8.76
CA ILE A 111 10.37 1.84 8.14
C ILE A 111 9.74 2.70 9.24
N LYS A 112 9.97 4.01 9.22
CA LYS A 112 9.36 4.95 10.17
C LYS A 112 7.98 5.36 9.65
N THR A 113 6.94 4.85 10.30
CA THR A 113 5.53 5.09 9.92
C THR A 113 4.80 6.06 10.86
N ILE A 114 5.41 6.44 11.98
CA ILE A 114 4.93 7.52 12.87
C ILE A 114 5.63 8.81 12.45
N GLY A 115 4.85 9.86 12.24
CA GLY A 115 5.30 11.16 11.75
C GLY A 115 4.37 11.69 10.66
N SER A 116 4.94 12.43 9.72
CA SER A 116 4.23 12.98 8.57
C SER A 116 5.14 13.01 7.34
N GLY A 117 4.55 13.19 6.17
CA GLY A 117 5.30 13.29 4.92
C GLY A 117 4.40 13.43 3.70
N LYS A 118 5.00 13.39 2.50
CA LYS A 118 4.26 13.42 1.25
C LYS A 118 3.70 12.05 0.89
N ALA A 119 2.55 12.04 0.23
CA ALA A 119 1.92 10.85 -0.32
C ALA A 119 1.32 11.16 -1.69
N PHE A 120 1.05 10.11 -2.46
CA PHE A 120 0.26 10.19 -3.68
C PHE A 120 -0.87 9.19 -3.59
N ILE A 121 -2.11 9.66 -3.68
CA ILE A 121 -3.28 8.80 -3.71
C ILE A 121 -3.73 8.66 -5.15
N LEU A 122 -3.91 7.42 -5.60
CA LEU A 122 -4.41 7.10 -6.92
C LEU A 122 -5.76 6.38 -6.80
N ARG A 123 -6.80 6.96 -7.38
CA ARG A 123 -8.16 6.41 -7.48
C ARG A 123 -8.85 6.98 -8.72
N ASP A 124 -9.81 6.28 -9.29
CA ASP A 124 -10.62 6.78 -10.42
C ASP A 124 -9.81 7.28 -11.64
N GLY A 125 -8.67 6.65 -11.95
CA GLY A 125 -7.78 7.12 -13.03
C GLY A 125 -7.18 8.52 -12.78
N GLN A 126 -7.10 8.92 -11.52
CA GLN A 126 -6.57 10.20 -11.07
C GLN A 126 -5.51 10.00 -10.00
N ARG A 127 -4.68 11.02 -9.81
CA ARG A 127 -3.68 11.13 -8.75
C ARG A 127 -3.90 12.42 -7.97
N TYR A 128 -3.81 12.31 -6.65
CA TYR A 128 -3.86 13.41 -5.70
C TYR A 128 -2.51 13.53 -5.00
N ASP A 129 -1.90 14.70 -5.06
CA ASP A 129 -0.64 15.02 -4.40
C ASP A 129 -0.96 15.39 -2.94
N ALA A 130 -0.84 14.42 -2.05
CA ALA A 130 -1.33 14.50 -0.68
C ALA A 130 -0.18 14.61 0.35
N GLU A 131 -0.57 14.84 1.60
CA GLU A 131 0.27 14.70 2.78
C GLU A 131 -0.31 13.61 3.67
N TRP A 132 0.55 12.84 4.33
CA TRP A 132 0.13 11.87 5.34
C TRP A 132 0.56 12.33 6.72
N SER A 133 -0.24 12.00 7.73
CA SER A 133 0.09 12.21 9.14
C SER A 133 -0.34 11.02 9.98
N ARG A 134 0.56 10.57 10.86
CA ARG A 134 0.31 9.55 11.88
C ARG A 134 1.06 9.97 13.15
N PRO A 135 0.40 10.70 14.07
CA PRO A 135 1.08 11.32 15.20
C PRO A 135 1.59 10.31 16.25
N SER A 136 0.98 9.12 16.35
CA SER A 136 1.40 8.08 17.30
C SER A 136 1.18 6.67 16.76
N GLY A 137 1.75 5.67 17.44
CA GLY A 137 1.52 4.26 17.11
C GLY A 137 0.08 3.79 17.34
N ALA A 138 -0.66 4.48 18.22
CA ALA A 138 -2.08 4.21 18.47
C ALA A 138 -3.01 4.92 17.48
N SER A 139 -2.49 5.88 16.72
CA SER A 139 -3.26 6.66 15.74
C SER A 139 -3.31 5.96 14.38
N GLY A 140 -4.42 6.16 13.68
CA GLY A 140 -4.53 5.93 12.24
C GLY A 140 -3.67 6.89 11.42
N THR A 141 -3.54 6.62 10.13
CA THR A 141 -2.86 7.51 9.18
C THR A 141 -3.90 8.30 8.40
N SER A 142 -3.88 9.63 8.51
CA SER A 142 -4.70 10.51 7.70
C SER A 142 -3.98 10.88 6.41
N PHE A 143 -4.74 11.12 5.34
CA PHE A 143 -4.23 11.62 4.07
C PHE A 143 -5.01 12.84 3.61
N THR A 144 -4.31 13.95 3.37
CA THR A 144 -4.96 15.24 3.11
C THR A 144 -4.38 15.95 1.89
N VAL A 145 -5.22 16.68 1.18
CA VAL A 145 -4.82 17.65 0.14
C VAL A 145 -5.28 19.02 0.63
N ASN A 146 -4.37 19.98 0.77
CA ASN A 146 -4.65 21.32 1.31
C ASN A 146 -5.39 21.30 2.66
N GLY A 147 -5.10 20.31 3.51
CA GLY A 147 -5.74 20.14 4.83
C GLY A 147 -7.05 19.36 4.81
N GLU A 148 -7.64 19.09 3.64
CA GLU A 148 -8.89 18.31 3.52
C GLU A 148 -8.59 16.82 3.32
N VAL A 149 -9.35 15.95 4.00
CA VAL A 149 -9.17 14.50 3.88
C VAL A 149 -9.56 14.02 2.49
N VAL A 150 -8.69 13.22 1.87
CA VAL A 150 -8.99 12.55 0.61
C VAL A 150 -9.68 11.21 0.91
N PRO A 151 -10.99 11.05 0.62
CA PRO A 151 -11.63 9.76 0.78
C PRO A 151 -11.08 8.76 -0.23
N PHE A 152 -10.99 7.50 0.19
CA PHE A 152 -10.63 6.40 -0.68
C PHE A 152 -11.84 5.96 -1.50
N ASP A 153 -11.57 5.34 -2.63
CA ASP A 153 -12.62 4.65 -3.37
C ASP A 153 -13.05 3.37 -2.65
N VAL A 154 -14.31 2.96 -2.81
CA VAL A 154 -14.87 1.79 -2.13
C VAL A 154 -14.29 0.53 -2.76
N GLY A 155 -13.45 -0.17 -1.99
CA GLY A 155 -12.87 -1.43 -2.41
C GLY A 155 -11.45 -1.64 -1.90
N GLN A 156 -10.67 -2.43 -2.65
CA GLN A 156 -9.32 -2.79 -2.23
C GLN A 156 -8.38 -1.58 -2.27
N ALA A 157 -7.72 -1.30 -1.13
CA ALA A 157 -6.66 -0.30 -1.03
C ALA A 157 -5.28 -0.96 -0.96
N TRP A 158 -4.30 -0.40 -1.68
CA TRP A 158 -2.90 -0.81 -1.66
C TRP A 158 -2.03 0.31 -1.11
N PHE A 159 -1.19 0.01 -0.12
CA PHE A 159 -0.25 0.97 0.44
C PHE A 159 1.18 0.59 0.07
N LEU A 160 1.86 1.50 -0.63
CA LEU A 160 3.23 1.37 -1.08
C LEU A 160 4.09 2.32 -0.25
N LEU A 161 4.82 1.76 0.73
CA LEU A 161 5.74 2.51 1.59
C LEU A 161 7.07 2.69 0.86
N VAL A 162 7.26 3.85 0.23
CA VAL A 162 8.42 4.15 -0.62
C VAL A 162 9.41 5.02 0.15
N PRO A 163 10.71 4.69 0.16
CA PRO A 163 11.72 5.56 0.77
C PRO A 163 11.67 6.97 0.19
N ASN A 164 11.78 7.97 1.06
CA ASN A 164 11.87 9.38 0.67
C ASN A 164 13.30 9.84 0.34
N ASP A 165 14.25 8.91 0.21
CA ASP A 165 15.63 9.13 -0.21
C ASP A 165 15.87 8.52 -1.60
N SER A 166 17.14 8.51 -2.05
CA SER A 166 17.53 8.00 -3.37
C SER A 166 17.22 6.53 -3.63
N LYS A 167 16.86 5.75 -2.60
CA LYS A 167 16.52 4.33 -2.73
C LYS A 167 15.09 4.12 -3.24
N GLY A 168 14.21 5.08 -3.01
CA GLY A 168 12.83 5.06 -3.49
C GLY A 168 12.71 5.82 -4.81
N LYS A 169 12.04 5.22 -5.79
CA LYS A 169 11.69 5.91 -7.04
C LYS A 169 10.21 5.72 -7.32
N TYR A 170 9.56 6.75 -7.83
CA TYR A 170 8.17 6.70 -8.23
C TYR A 170 7.93 7.52 -9.49
N SER A 171 6.95 7.13 -10.30
CA SER A 171 6.52 7.86 -11.49
C SER A 171 5.04 7.65 -11.79
N PHE A 172 4.46 8.64 -12.45
CA PHE A 172 3.05 8.69 -12.85
C PHE A 172 2.97 9.17 -14.30
N LYS A 173 2.07 8.59 -15.10
CA LYS A 173 1.76 9.04 -16.47
C LYS A 173 0.27 9.02 -16.69
#